data_AF-A0A6N4V6W8-F1
#
_entry.id   AF-A0A6N4V6W8-F1
#
_cell.length_a   1.000
_cell.length_b   1.000
_cell.length_c   1.000
_cell.angle_alpha   90.00
_cell.angle_beta   90.00
_cell.angle_gamma   90.00
#
_symmetry.space_group_name_H-M   'P 1'
#
loop_
_entity.id
_entity.type
_entity.pdbx_description
1 polymer ?
#
loop_
_entity_poly.entity_id
_entity_poly.type
_entity_poly.pdbx_seq_one_letter_code
_entity_poly.pdbx_strand_id
1 'polypeptide(L)'
;MTGDEDSTAAVLNRLRRAQGQLSGVIAMIEQGRDCKEVVTQLAAVSRALDRAGFKIVATGLRECATGDTSDAGKPMTEDELEKLFLALA
;
A
#
# COMPACT_ATOMS: atom_id res chain seq x y z
N MET A 1 -14.77 19.86 -1.34
CA MET A 1 -13.46 19.21 -1.39
C MET A 1 -13.63 17.83 -0.79
N THR A 2 -13.72 16.78 -1.61
CA THR A 2 -14.06 15.39 -1.20
C THR A 2 -13.11 14.35 -1.83
N GLY A 3 -12.03 14.78 -2.47
CA GLY A 3 -11.16 13.90 -3.27
C GLY A 3 -10.19 13.01 -2.49
N ASP A 4 -9.75 13.44 -1.30
CA ASP A 4 -8.70 12.73 -0.54
C ASP A 4 -9.24 11.73 0.47
N GLU A 5 -10.44 11.95 1.01
CA GLU A 5 -11.12 10.97 1.88
C GLU A 5 -11.43 9.67 1.14
N ASP A 6 -11.86 9.76 -0.13
CA ASP A 6 -12.13 8.60 -0.99
C ASP A 6 -10.85 7.83 -1.34
N SER A 7 -9.74 8.54 -1.59
CA SER A 7 -8.43 7.90 -1.85
C SER A 7 -7.94 7.14 -0.61
N THR A 8 -8.05 7.78 0.56
CA THR A 8 -7.64 7.23 1.85
C THR A 8 -8.48 6.01 2.22
N ALA A 9 -9.81 6.10 2.10
CA ALA A 9 -10.72 4.98 2.34
C ALA A 9 -10.41 3.79 1.42
N ALA A 10 -10.09 4.05 0.15
CA ALA A 10 -9.75 3.01 -0.82
C ALA A 10 -8.40 2.32 -0.52
N VAL A 11 -7.42 3.05 0.03
CA VAL A 11 -6.15 2.47 0.51
C VAL A 11 -6.40 1.63 1.76
N LEU A 12 -7.12 2.16 2.75
CA LEU A 12 -7.46 1.44 3.98
C LEU A 12 -8.21 0.13 3.70
N ASN A 13 -9.16 0.15 2.76
CA ASN A 13 -9.90 -1.05 2.35
C ASN A 13 -9.02 -2.09 1.63
N ARG A 14 -7.92 -1.69 1.00
CA ARG A 14 -6.93 -2.62 0.44
C ARG A 14 -6.06 -3.21 1.54
N LEU A 15 -5.57 -2.38 2.46
CA LEU A 15 -4.74 -2.83 3.58
C LEU A 15 -5.51 -3.80 4.50
N ARG A 16 -6.77 -3.52 4.82
CA ARG A 16 -7.63 -4.45 5.60
C ARG A 16 -7.82 -5.80 4.90
N ARG A 17 -7.93 -5.81 3.58
CA ARG A 17 -7.99 -7.07 2.80
C ARG A 17 -6.66 -7.82 2.84
N ALA A 18 -5.54 -7.11 2.64
CA ALA A 18 -4.21 -7.71 2.74
C ALA A 18 -3.94 -8.29 4.14
N GLN A 19 -4.41 -7.62 5.21
CA GLN A 19 -4.37 -8.13 6.57
C GLN A 19 -5.10 -9.47 6.70
N GLY A 20 -6.34 -9.57 6.20
CA GLY A 20 -7.10 -10.83 6.25
C GLY A 20 -6.43 -11.95 5.45
N GLN A 21 -5.85 -11.64 4.29
CA GLN A 21 -5.08 -12.59 3.50
C GLN A 21 -3.82 -13.06 4.24
N LEU A 22 -3.10 -12.14 4.90
CA LEU A 22 -1.91 -12.47 5.69
C LEU A 22 -2.26 -13.35 6.90
N SER A 23 -3.37 -13.07 7.60
CA SER A 23 -3.88 -13.96 8.64
C SER A 23 -4.17 -15.37 8.11
N GLY A 24 -4.70 -15.46 6.88
CA GLY A 24 -4.84 -16.74 6.19
C GLY A 24 -3.50 -17.44 5.94
N VAL A 25 -2.48 -16.71 5.47
CA VAL A 25 -1.12 -17.24 5.27
C VAL A 25 -0.52 -17.78 6.56
N ILE A 26 -0.65 -17.06 7.67
CA ILE A 26 -0.18 -17.50 8.99
C ILE A 26 -0.86 -18.83 9.36
N ALA A 27 -2.18 -18.90 9.26
CA ALA A 27 -2.93 -20.13 9.57
C ALA A 27 -2.53 -21.30 8.67
N MET A 28 -2.23 -21.07 7.39
CA MET A 28 -1.75 -22.12 6.48
C MET A 28 -0.40 -22.69 6.92
N ILE A 29 0.51 -21.84 7.40
CA ILE A 29 1.81 -22.25 7.92
C ILE A 29 1.64 -23.04 9.22
N GLU A 30 0.81 -22.56 10.14
CA GLU A 30 0.50 -23.24 11.42
C GLU A 30 -0.13 -24.63 11.20
N GLN A 31 -0.93 -24.78 10.14
CA GLN A 31 -1.54 -26.05 9.74
C GLN A 31 -0.60 -26.97 8.96
N GLY A 32 0.63 -26.54 8.66
CA GLY A 32 1.60 -27.33 7.90
C GLY A 32 1.21 -27.57 6.45
N ARG A 33 0.53 -26.61 5.80
CA ARG A 33 0.14 -26.72 4.39
C ARG A 33 1.33 -26.74 3.44
N ASP A 34 1.06 -27.14 2.20
CA ASP A 34 2.07 -27.24 1.15
C ASP A 34 2.76 -25.89 0.87
N CYS A 35 4.08 -25.96 0.69
CA CYS A 35 4.93 -24.80 0.48
C CYS A 35 4.51 -23.99 -0.75
N LYS A 36 4.11 -24.63 -1.85
CA LYS A 36 3.69 -23.93 -3.08
C LYS A 36 2.40 -23.17 -2.84
N GLU A 37 1.45 -23.73 -2.10
CA GLU A 37 0.20 -23.05 -1.74
C GLU A 37 0.47 -21.81 -0.88
N VAL A 38 1.30 -21.95 0.16
CA VAL A 38 1.68 -20.86 1.06
C VAL A 38 2.36 -19.73 0.27
N VAL A 39 3.37 -20.04 -0.53
CA VAL A 39 4.11 -19.04 -1.33
C VAL A 39 3.19 -18.35 -2.34
N THR A 40 2.27 -19.08 -2.97
CA THR A 40 1.29 -18.50 -3.91
C THR A 40 0.41 -17.46 -3.23
N GLN A 41 -0.07 -17.75 -2.03
CA GLN A 41 -0.91 -16.83 -1.27
C GLN A 41 -0.12 -15.66 -0.70
N LEU A 42 1.11 -15.90 -0.24
CA LEU A 42 2.02 -14.84 0.20
C LEU A 42 2.32 -13.86 -0.95
N ALA A 43 2.55 -14.36 -2.17
CA ALA A 43 2.73 -13.51 -3.34
C ALA A 43 1.47 -12.67 -3.66
N ALA A 44 0.27 -13.21 -3.41
CA ALA A 44 -0.97 -12.46 -3.56
C ALA A 44 -1.10 -11.34 -2.51
N VAL A 45 -0.66 -11.59 -1.27
CA VAL A 45 -0.58 -10.56 -0.21
C VAL A 45 0.41 -9.46 -0.61
N SER A 46 1.61 -9.82 -1.06
CA SER A 46 2.63 -8.85 -1.51
C SER A 46 2.06 -7.92 -2.57
N ARG A 47 1.45 -8.47 -3.63
CA ARG A 47 0.81 -7.68 -4.70
C ARG A 47 -0.32 -6.77 -4.21
N ALA A 48 -1.01 -7.14 -3.15
CA ALA A 48 -2.04 -6.30 -2.55
C ALA A 48 -1.41 -5.11 -1.80
N LEU A 49 -0.31 -5.34 -1.10
CA LEU A 49 0.47 -4.32 -0.41
C LEU A 49 1.13 -3.36 -1.42
N ASP A 50 1.77 -3.87 -2.47
CA ASP A 50 2.43 -3.05 -3.50
C ASP A 50 1.43 -2.07 -4.13
N ARG A 51 0.23 -2.56 -4.48
CA ARG A 51 -0.83 -1.70 -5.04
C ARG A 51 -1.34 -0.64 -4.07
N ALA A 52 -1.33 -0.91 -2.77
CA ALA A 52 -1.67 0.09 -1.76
C ALA A 52 -0.54 1.13 -1.64
N GLY A 53 0.73 0.68 -1.59
CA GLY A 53 1.91 1.53 -1.57
C GLY A 53 1.99 2.48 -2.76
N PHE A 54 1.83 1.96 -3.99
CA PHE A 54 1.82 2.77 -5.20
C PHE A 54 0.71 3.82 -5.21
N LYS A 55 -0.46 3.51 -4.65
CA LYS A 55 -1.56 4.49 -4.56
C LYS A 55 -1.22 5.62 -3.58
N ILE A 56 -0.54 5.32 -2.48
CA ILE A 56 -0.07 6.33 -1.51
C ILE A 56 0.97 7.23 -2.17
N VAL A 57 2.01 6.64 -2.79
CA VAL A 57 3.06 7.41 -3.47
C VAL A 57 2.50 8.26 -4.60
N ALA A 58 1.58 7.72 -5.41
CA ALA A 58 0.92 8.47 -6.47
C ALA A 58 0.08 9.65 -5.94
N THR A 59 -0.46 9.54 -4.72
CA THR A 59 -1.20 10.64 -4.08
C THR A 59 -0.23 11.74 -3.64
N GLY A 60 0.87 11.39 -2.96
CA GLY A 60 1.91 12.34 -2.59
C GLY A 60 2.59 13.02 -3.79
N LEU A 61 2.80 12.30 -4.90
CA LEU A 61 3.29 12.86 -6.16
C LEU A 61 2.32 13.91 -6.73
N ARG A 62 1.01 13.64 -6.67
CA ARG A 62 -0.01 14.58 -7.13
C ARG A 62 -0.01 15.85 -6.28
N GLU A 63 0.06 15.72 -4.96
CA GLU A 63 0.11 16.85 -4.02
C GLU A 63 1.35 17.71 -4.25
N CYS A 64 2.52 17.10 -4.47
CA CYS A 64 3.75 17.83 -4.81
C CYS A 64 3.65 18.56 -6.15
N ALA A 65 3.03 17.94 -7.15
CA ALA A 65 2.86 18.54 -8.48
C ALA A 65 1.82 19.67 -8.51
N THR A 66 0.76 19.59 -7.70
CA THR A 66 -0.30 20.62 -7.67
C THR A 66 -0.03 21.73 -6.66
N GLY A 67 0.91 21.54 -5.72
CA GLY A 67 1.17 22.50 -4.64
C GLY A 67 0.00 22.63 -3.65
N ASP A 68 -1.01 21.75 -3.76
CA ASP A 68 -2.18 21.70 -2.89
C ASP A 68 -1.78 20.95 -1.62
N THR A 69 -1.24 21.69 -0.64
CA THR A 69 -1.04 21.15 0.71
C THR A 69 -2.36 21.25 1.47
N SER A 70 -3.22 20.25 1.27
CA SER A 70 -4.47 20.13 2.05
C SER A 70 -4.20 19.71 3.50
N ASP A 71 -2.99 19.19 3.78
CA ASP A 71 -2.52 18.84 5.12
C ASP A 71 -1.47 19.86 5.58
N ALA A 72 -1.45 20.18 6.88
CA ALA A 72 -0.64 21.25 7.49
C ALA A 72 0.87 20.94 7.56
N GLY A 73 1.37 20.11 6.65
CA GLY A 73 2.77 19.69 6.51
C GLY A 73 3.42 20.28 5.27
N LYS A 74 4.76 20.41 5.31
CA LYS A 74 5.55 20.76 4.13
C LYS A 74 5.35 19.68 3.05
N PRO A 75 5.16 20.04 1.77
CA PRO A 75 5.09 19.05 0.70
C PRO A 75 6.38 18.24 0.68
N MET A 76 6.26 16.94 0.43
CA MET A 76 7.41 16.04 0.33
C MET A 76 8.35 16.54 -0.78
N THR A 77 9.66 16.40 -0.59
CA THR A 77 10.60 16.75 -1.66
C THR A 77 10.62 15.67 -2.73
N GLU A 78 11.10 16.01 -3.93
CA GLU A 78 11.30 15.06 -5.02
C GLU A 78 12.19 13.88 -4.58
N ASP A 79 13.29 14.16 -3.87
CA ASP A 79 14.18 13.14 -3.30
C ASP A 79 13.49 12.20 -2.30
N GLU A 80 12.54 12.70 -1.51
CA GLU A 80 11.78 11.89 -0.55
C GLU A 80 10.80 10.97 -1.26
N LEU A 81 10.16 11.45 -2.33
CA LEU A 81 9.27 10.67 -3.17
C LEU A 81 10.01 9.59 -3.96
N GLU A 82 11.19 9.92 -4.51
CA GLU A 82 12.05 8.95 -5.20
C GLU A 82 12.43 7.79 -4.27
N LYS A 83 12.84 8.09 -3.03
CA LYS A 83 13.17 7.07 -2.03
C LYS A 83 11.98 6.17 -1.70
N LEU A 84 10.78 6.74 -1.54
CA LEU A 84 9.57 5.96 -1.28
C LEU A 84 9.20 5.07 -2.46
N PHE A 85 9.36 5.55 -3.69
CA PHE A 85 9.09 4.78 -4.89
C PHE A 85 10.05 3.59 -5.01
N LEU A 86 11.35 3.81 -4.82
CA LEU A 86 12.38 2.77 -4.87
C LEU A 86 12.20 1.71 -3.77
N ALA A 87 11.63 2.06 -2.62
CA ALA A 87 11.33 1.12 -1.54
C ALA A 87 10.16 0.16 -1.86
N LEU A 88 9.37 0.46 -2.90
CA LEU A 88 8.23 -0.35 -3.36
C LEU A 88 8.53 -1.12 -4.67
N ALA A 89 9.74 -0.99 -5.21
CA ALA A 89 10.18 -1.57 -6.48
C ALA A 89 10.89 -2.93 -6.33
#